data_AF-A0A2D6X377-F1
#
_entry.id   AF-A0A2D6X377-F1
#
_cell.length_a   1.000
_cell.length_b   1.000
_cell.length_c   1.000
_cell.angle_alpha   90.00
_cell.angle_beta   90.00
_cell.angle_gamma   90.00
#
_symmetry.space_group_name_H-M   'P 1'
#
loop_
_entity.id
_entity.type
_entity.pdbx_description
1 polymer ?
#
loop_
_entity_poly.entity_id
_entity_poly.type
_entity_poly.pdbx_seq_one_letter_code
_entity_poly.pdbx_strand_id
1 'polypeptide(L)'
;MKDPSLNIKDLVEEAHSTAKGKGWWDKEVNVGEKLALIHSEVSEALEEYRVNDVKTVYIRDKDQKPEGFVYELADIVIRIADLCGKLDLNLEDALKTKMAFNKDRPYRHGNKKI
;
A
#
# COMPACT_ATOMS: atom_id res chain seq x y z
N MET A 1 19.19 -14.50 -15.04
CA MET A 1 17.90 -13.93 -15.44
C MET A 1 17.77 -12.60 -14.71
N LYS A 2 17.58 -11.48 -15.41
CA LYS A 2 17.31 -10.21 -14.73
C LYS A 2 15.92 -10.34 -14.12
N ASP A 3 15.84 -10.20 -12.81
CA ASP A 3 14.56 -9.99 -12.12
C ASP A 3 13.85 -8.82 -12.80
N PRO A 4 12.68 -9.01 -13.44
CA PRO A 4 11.96 -7.89 -14.02
C PRO A 4 11.56 -6.97 -12.87
N SER A 5 12.17 -5.79 -12.82
CA SER A 5 11.89 -4.79 -11.79
C SER A 5 10.39 -4.51 -11.76
N LEU A 6 9.74 -4.78 -10.63
CA LEU A 6 8.33 -4.48 -10.40
C LEU A 6 8.09 -2.98 -10.64
N ASN A 7 7.26 -2.64 -11.63
CA ASN A 7 6.82 -1.27 -11.86
C ASN A 7 5.41 -1.03 -11.27
N ILE A 8 4.96 0.22 -11.22
CA ILE A 8 3.67 0.56 -10.59
C ILE A 8 2.48 -0.05 -11.33
N LYS A 9 2.56 -0.18 -12.66
CA LYS A 9 1.52 -0.81 -13.45
C LYS A 9 1.44 -2.31 -13.12
N ASP A 10 2.59 -2.99 -13.09
CA ASP A 10 2.67 -4.41 -12.72
C ASP A 10 2.13 -4.64 -11.31
N LEU A 11 2.46 -3.76 -10.35
CA LEU A 11 1.95 -3.81 -8.99
C LEU A 11 0.41 -3.71 -8.93
N VAL A 12 -0.18 -2.77 -9.66
CA VAL A 12 -1.65 -2.61 -9.73
C VAL A 12 -2.30 -3.84 -10.35
N GLU A 13 -1.74 -4.35 -11.45
CA GLU A 13 -2.25 -5.52 -12.15
C GLU A 13 -2.18 -6.78 -11.28
N GLU A 14 -1.04 -7.04 -10.64
CA GLU A 14 -0.80 -8.21 -9.80
C GLU A 14 -1.67 -8.17 -8.52
N ALA A 15 -1.71 -7.02 -7.83
CA ALA A 15 -2.51 -6.85 -6.61
C ALA A 15 -4.00 -7.04 -6.90
N HIS A 16 -4.51 -6.41 -7.97
CA HIS A 16 -5.92 -6.49 -8.32
C HIS A 16 -6.31 -7.89 -8.82
N SER A 17 -5.47 -8.51 -9.67
CA SER A 17 -5.72 -9.86 -10.18
C SER A 17 -5.73 -10.90 -9.05
N THR A 18 -4.81 -10.77 -8.10
CA THR A 18 -4.77 -11.63 -6.91
C THR A 18 -6.02 -11.45 -6.05
N ALA A 19 -6.41 -10.21 -5.76
CA ALA A 19 -7.60 -9.94 -4.95
C ALA A 19 -8.88 -10.46 -5.61
N LYS A 20 -9.01 -10.25 -6.93
CA LYS A 20 -10.11 -10.78 -7.74
C LYS A 20 -10.12 -12.31 -7.77
N GLY A 21 -8.98 -12.96 -7.95
CA GLY A 21 -8.86 -14.43 -7.93
C GLY A 21 -9.21 -15.05 -6.58
N LYS A 22 -9.13 -14.28 -5.48
CA LYS A 22 -9.54 -14.67 -4.13
C LYS A 22 -11.01 -14.31 -3.81
N GLY A 23 -11.77 -13.77 -4.77
CA GLY A 23 -13.19 -13.45 -4.63
C GLY A 23 -13.49 -12.18 -3.82
N TRP A 24 -12.48 -11.33 -3.55
CA TRP A 24 -12.66 -10.09 -2.77
C TRP A 24 -13.52 -9.03 -3.45
N TRP A 25 -13.88 -9.26 -4.73
CA TRP A 25 -14.66 -8.37 -5.57
C TRP A 25 -15.88 -9.05 -6.20
N ASP A 26 -16.24 -10.26 -5.74
CA ASP A 26 -17.38 -11.03 -6.26
C ASP A 26 -18.73 -10.44 -5.84
N LYS A 27 -18.73 -9.70 -4.74
CA LYS A 27 -19.90 -8.96 -4.23
C LYS A 27 -19.68 -7.47 -4.42
N GLU A 28 -20.78 -6.72 -4.32
CA GLU A 28 -20.69 -5.27 -4.19
C GLU A 28 -19.93 -4.94 -2.88
N VAL A 29 -18.83 -4.21 -3.01
CA VAL A 29 -18.00 -3.77 -1.89
C VAL A 29 -17.99 -2.25 -1.87
N ASN A 30 -18.16 -1.67 -0.69
CA ASN A 30 -18.16 -0.23 -0.52
C ASN A 30 -16.71 0.31 -0.51
N VAL A 31 -16.45 1.38 -1.27
CA VAL A 31 -15.15 2.06 -1.29
C VAL A 31 -14.74 2.52 0.12
N GLY A 32 -15.68 2.97 0.95
CA GLY A 32 -15.42 3.34 2.33
C GLY A 32 -14.88 2.19 3.18
N GLU A 33 -15.34 0.96 2.95
CA GLU A 33 -14.81 -0.23 3.63
C GLU A 33 -13.38 -0.52 3.18
N LYS A 34 -13.08 -0.39 1.88
CA LYS A 34 -11.71 -0.55 1.38
C LYS A 34 -10.75 0.49 1.96
N LEU A 35 -11.19 1.75 2.08
CA LEU A 35 -10.42 2.80 2.74
C LEU A 35 -10.19 2.51 4.22
N ALA A 36 -11.19 1.97 4.93
CA ALA A 36 -11.04 1.54 6.32
C ALA A 36 -10.04 0.38 6.46
N LEU A 37 -10.04 -0.58 5.53
CA LEU A 37 -9.04 -1.66 5.48
C LEU A 37 -7.62 -1.15 5.18
N ILE A 38 -7.46 -0.14 4.33
CA ILE A 38 -6.15 0.52 4.16
C ILE A 38 -5.70 1.16 5.47
N HIS A 39 -6.64 1.80 6.18
CA HIS A 39 -6.35 2.43 7.47
C HIS A 39 -6.01 1.42 8.58
N SER A 40 -6.56 0.20 8.56
CA SER A 40 -6.15 -0.83 9.52
C SER A 40 -4.69 -1.20 9.36
N GLU A 41 -4.16 -1.31 8.14
CA GLU A 41 -2.72 -1.57 7.92
C GLU A 41 -1.84 -0.43 8.41
N VAL A 42 -2.30 0.83 8.30
CA VAL A 42 -1.61 1.98 8.91
C VAL A 42 -1.54 1.82 10.43
N SER A 43 -2.59 1.28 11.05
CA SER A 43 -2.64 1.00 12.48
C SER A 43 -1.72 -0.17 12.85
N GLU A 44 -1.68 -1.25 12.05
CA GLU A 44 -0.76 -2.38 12.22
C GLU A 44 0.70 -1.93 12.14
N ALA A 45 1.04 -1.07 11.16
CA ALA A 45 2.36 -0.45 11.08
C ALA A 45 2.70 0.38 12.33
N LEU A 46 1.74 1.10 12.90
CA LEU A 46 1.99 1.85 14.14
C LEU A 46 2.22 0.92 15.34
N GLU A 47 1.49 -0.20 15.42
CA GLU A 47 1.71 -1.19 16.47
C GLU A 47 3.10 -1.83 16.34
N GLU A 48 3.49 -2.25 15.14
CA GLU A 48 4.84 -2.75 14.86
C GLU A 48 5.92 -1.76 15.27
N TYR A 49 5.75 -0.47 14.95
CA TYR A 49 6.68 0.59 15.37
C TYR A 49 6.80 0.75 16.88
N ARG A 50 5.73 0.49 17.63
CA ARG A 50 5.70 0.67 19.10
C ARG A 50 6.41 -0.47 19.83
N VAL A 51 6.32 -1.68 19.29
CA VAL A 51 6.76 -2.90 19.99
C VAL A 51 8.08 -3.43 19.45
N ASN A 52 8.43 -3.13 18.19
CA ASN A 52 9.62 -3.63 17.50
C ASN A 52 10.50 -2.50 16.94
N ASP A 53 11.77 -2.80 16.69
CA ASP A 53 12.60 -1.96 15.82
C ASP A 53 12.03 -1.97 14.39
N VAL A 54 12.04 -0.82 13.71
CA VAL A 54 11.48 -0.68 12.34
C VAL A 54 12.12 -1.62 11.31
N LYS A 55 13.29 -2.18 11.60
CA LYS A 55 13.98 -3.17 10.74
C LYS A 55 13.70 -4.61 11.14
N THR A 56 13.02 -4.85 12.26
CA THR A 56 12.62 -6.20 12.67
C THR A 56 11.63 -6.76 11.67
N VAL A 57 11.93 -7.97 11.21
CA VAL A 57 11.08 -8.79 10.35
C VAL A 57 11.05 -10.18 10.93
N TYR A 58 9.87 -10.79 10.95
CA TYR A 58 9.68 -12.14 11.47
C TYR A 58 8.58 -12.87 10.69
N ILE A 59 8.50 -14.19 10.89
CA ILE A 59 7.44 -15.01 10.34
C ILE A 59 6.50 -15.36 11.48
N ARG A 60 5.21 -15.06 11.31
CA ARG A 60 4.18 -15.34 12.29
C ARG A 60 3.86 -16.84 12.31
N ASP A 61 4.01 -17.48 13.46
CA ASP A 61 3.88 -18.94 13.58
C ASP A 61 2.54 -19.49 13.11
N LYS A 62 1.43 -18.76 13.34
CA LYS A 62 0.07 -19.27 13.09
C LYS A 62 -0.22 -19.56 11.61
N ASP A 63 0.37 -18.80 10.69
CA ASP A 63 0.03 -18.80 9.27
C ASP A 63 1.21 -18.53 8.33
N GLN A 64 2.43 -18.45 8.88
CA GLN A 64 3.65 -18.16 8.15
C GLN A 64 3.61 -16.80 7.41
N LYS A 65 2.76 -15.86 7.86
CA LYS A 65 2.74 -14.48 7.31
C LYS A 65 4.07 -13.81 7.67
N PRO A 66 4.78 -13.18 6.71
CA PRO A 66 5.85 -12.25 7.05
C PRO A 66 5.26 -10.99 7.68
N GLU A 67 5.81 -10.60 8.82
CA GLU A 67 5.39 -9.44 9.60
C GLU A 67 6.58 -8.52 9.93
N GLY A 68 6.25 -7.31 10.36
CA GLY A 68 7.19 -6.25 10.67
C GLY A 68 6.78 -4.94 10.02
N PHE A 69 7.32 -3.83 10.54
CA PHE A 69 6.94 -2.48 10.11
C PHE A 69 6.94 -2.28 8.58
N VAL A 70 7.96 -2.80 7.88
CA VAL A 70 8.08 -2.68 6.42
C VAL A 70 7.04 -3.51 5.66
N TYR A 71 6.61 -4.65 6.21
CA TYR A 71 5.57 -5.48 5.60
C TYR A 71 4.19 -4.83 5.74
N GLU A 72 3.91 -4.19 6.86
CA GLU A 72 2.65 -3.44 7.02
C GLU A 72 2.61 -2.21 6.09
N LEU A 73 3.75 -1.55 5.85
CA LEU A 73 3.85 -0.52 4.81
C LEU A 73 3.62 -1.08 3.39
N ALA A 74 4.09 -2.31 3.13
CA ALA A 74 3.83 -2.98 1.86
C ALA A 74 2.34 -3.34 1.70
N ASP A 75 1.69 -3.82 2.76
CA ASP A 75 0.26 -4.14 2.78
C ASP A 75 -0.59 -2.89 2.47
N ILE A 76 -0.24 -1.72 3.01
CA ILE A 76 -0.87 -0.43 2.63
C ILE A 76 -0.77 -0.19 1.12
N VAL A 77 0.43 -0.32 0.55
CA VAL A 77 0.69 -0.06 -0.87
C VAL A 77 -0.07 -1.05 -1.75
N ILE A 78 -0.10 -2.33 -1.39
CA ILE A 78 -0.82 -3.39 -2.10
C ILE A 78 -2.33 -3.12 -2.08
N ARG A 79 -2.90 -2.72 -0.94
CA ARG A 79 -4.34 -2.40 -0.85
C ARG A 79 -4.72 -1.16 -1.66
N ILE A 80 -3.85 -0.14 -1.71
CA ILE A 80 -4.04 1.01 -2.59
C ILE A 80 -4.00 0.57 -4.05
N ALA A 81 -3.02 -0.26 -4.42
CA ALA A 81 -2.86 -0.76 -5.78
C ALA A 81 -4.07 -1.59 -6.24
N ASP A 82 -4.56 -2.52 -5.41
CA ASP A 82 -5.79 -3.29 -5.68
C ASP A 82 -7.01 -2.36 -5.87
N LEU A 83 -7.19 -1.38 -4.98
CA LEU A 83 -8.30 -0.42 -5.11
C LEU A 83 -8.20 0.39 -6.40
N CYS A 84 -7.01 0.84 -6.78
CA CYS A 84 -6.78 1.49 -8.07
C CYS A 84 -7.12 0.58 -9.25
N GLY A 85 -6.70 -0.69 -9.22
CA GLY A 85 -7.01 -1.66 -10.26
C GLY A 85 -8.51 -1.93 -10.39
N LYS A 86 -9.22 -2.03 -9.26
CA LYS A 86 -10.68 -2.19 -9.25
C LYS A 86 -11.41 -1.00 -9.87
N LEU A 87 -10.94 0.21 -9.58
CA LEU A 87 -11.59 1.47 -9.99
C LEU A 87 -11.06 2.00 -11.33
N ASP A 88 -10.18 1.26 -12.02
CA ASP A 88 -9.54 1.67 -13.28
C ASP A 88 -8.81 3.02 -13.17
N LEU A 89 -8.07 3.22 -12.06
CA LEU A 89 -7.34 4.45 -11.77
C LEU A 89 -5.86 4.32 -12.15
N ASN A 90 -5.34 5.31 -12.88
CA ASN A 90 -3.94 5.36 -13.26
C ASN A 90 -3.05 5.89 -12.11
N LEU A 91 -2.64 4.99 -11.21
CA LEU A 91 -1.78 5.30 -10.06
C LEU A 91 -0.39 5.80 -10.49
N GLU A 92 0.19 5.22 -11.55
CA GLU A 92 1.53 5.59 -12.00
C GLU A 92 1.59 7.05 -12.47
N ASP A 93 0.63 7.48 -13.29
CA ASP A 93 0.55 8.86 -13.77
C ASP A 93 0.27 9.85 -12.62
N ALA A 94 -0.63 9.48 -11.70
CA ALA A 94 -0.92 10.28 -10.52
C ALA A 94 0.32 10.49 -9.64
N LEU A 95 1.11 9.43 -9.41
CA LEU A 95 2.37 9.50 -8.68
C LEU A 95 3.40 10.37 -9.40
N LYS A 96 3.65 10.13 -10.70
CA LYS A 96 4.61 10.91 -11.50
C LYS A 96 4.27 12.40 -11.45
N THR A 97 3.02 12.74 -11.72
CA THR A 97 2.52 14.11 -11.71
C THR A 97 2.64 14.74 -10.32
N LYS A 98 2.22 14.04 -9.27
CA LYS A 98 2.26 14.58 -7.90
C LYS A 98 3.68 14.76 -7.38
N MET A 99 4.57 13.81 -7.68
CA MET A 99 5.97 13.89 -7.28
C MET A 99 6.71 15.01 -8.00
N ALA A 100 6.45 15.22 -9.30
CA ALA A 100 6.99 16.37 -10.05
C ALA A 100 6.53 17.69 -9.40
N PHE A 101 5.23 17.84 -9.16
CA PHE A 101 4.68 19.02 -8.47
C PHE A 101 5.28 19.23 -7.06
N ASN A 102 5.52 18.17 -6.30
CA ASN A 102 6.08 18.27 -4.95
C ASN A 102 7.55 18.72 -4.95
N LYS A 103 8.32 18.48 -6.02
CA LYS A 103 9.71 18.96 -6.14
C LYS A 103 9.79 20.48 -6.24
N ASP A 104 8.79 21.09 -6.86
CA ASP A 104 8.70 22.54 -7.04
C ASP A 104 8.12 23.26 -5.81
N ARG A 105 7.72 22.52 -4.76
CA ARG A 105 7.22 23.12 -3.52
C ARG A 105 8.38 23.77 -2.73
N PRO A 106 8.16 24.96 -2.16
CA PRO A 106 9.14 25.55 -1.26
C PRO A 106 9.35 24.67 -0.02
N TYR A 107 10.55 24.74 0.55
CA TYR A 107 10.91 23.98 1.76
C TYR A 107 9.88 24.22 2.88
N ARG A 108 9.33 23.14 3.43
CA ARG A 108 8.25 23.16 4.46
C ARG A 108 7.03 24.00 4.07
N HIS A 109 6.59 23.91 2.81
CA HIS A 109 5.34 24.52 2.38
C HIS A 109 4.17 24.08 3.27
N GLY A 110 3.60 25.02 4.04
CA GLY A 110 2.41 24.82 4.87
C GLY A 110 2.60 25.00 6.38
N ASN A 111 3.83 25.19 6.90
CA ASN A 111 4.10 25.54 8.31
C ASN A 111 3.20 24.86 9.35
N LYS A 112 2.85 23.58 9.13
CA LYS A 112 2.07 22.81 10.10
C LYS A 112 2.97 22.60 11.30
N LYS A 113 2.64 23.28 12.41
CA LYS A 113 3.28 23.02 13.71
C LYS A 113 3.14 21.52 14.00
N ILE A 114 4.26 20.89 14.31
CA ILE A 114 4.30 19.57 14.97
C ILE A 114 3.72 19.76 16.38
#